data_AF-A0AAN8PFU4-F1
#
_entry.id   AF-A0AAN8PFU4-F1
#
_cell.length_a   1.000
_cell.length_b   1.000
_cell.length_c   1.000
_cell.angle_alpha   90.00
_cell.angle_beta   90.00
_cell.angle_gamma   90.00
#
_symmetry.space_group_name_H-M   'P 1'
#
loop_
_entity.id
_entity.type
_entity.pdbx_description
1 polymer ?
#
loop_
_entity_poly.entity_id
_entity_poly.type
_entity_poly.pdbx_seq_one_letter_code
_entity_poly.pdbx_strand_id
1 'polypeptide(L)'
;MKAFTCSHGALLCLTYILLQTLVCTNAAQLRISTWDWELYLEENSQALKNILLEIGVFKTAREAHCAVGGPNDHMVVDPEIPTSLYYSTNTLKIALKGFQTAIDNAADAAELGSDPGEFLQDFGFEDIENALVSERRLIMTITVYENMIAEFLESGELMDEFPSVGHPTSFEDHNIRALARLVEGATLPGANLMEDVKIDSNSRPLFIDYWQSLLEEAQRKRVLAIAGTSLAVKYFDTDGFTELIGHRSGMPQTPHFILKVSGLLNRIKAFFACWERASQRVLRALEQLGDLPEPISNRRWMVKLDGKEIIGMGPSEIDDSGMK
;
A
#
# COMPACT_ATOMS: atom_id res chain seq x y z
N MET A 1 16.72 -29.63 -14.03
CA MET A 1 15.47 -29.42 -13.26
C MET A 1 15.85 -29.32 -11.78
N LYS A 2 15.90 -28.09 -11.23
CA LYS A 2 16.11 -27.86 -9.80
C LYS A 2 14.79 -27.33 -9.24
N ALA A 3 14.32 -27.96 -8.16
CA ALA A 3 13.08 -27.63 -7.48
C ALA A 3 13.18 -26.21 -6.91
N PHE A 4 12.25 -25.34 -7.31
CA PHE A 4 12.03 -24.04 -6.68
C PHE A 4 11.43 -24.27 -5.30
N THR A 5 12.17 -23.92 -4.25
CA THR A 5 11.69 -23.91 -2.87
C THR A 5 10.71 -22.77 -2.67
N CYS A 6 9.43 -23.05 -2.94
CA CYS A 6 8.28 -22.22 -2.58
C CYS A 6 7.94 -22.42 -1.09
N SER A 7 8.85 -22.10 -0.17
CA SER A 7 8.64 -22.35 1.26
C SER A 7 8.46 -21.09 2.11
N HIS A 8 8.79 -19.89 1.61
CA HIS A 8 8.70 -18.67 2.42
C HIS A 8 7.37 -17.91 2.22
N GLY A 9 6.81 -17.89 1.01
CA GLY A 9 5.49 -17.28 0.77
C GLY A 9 4.34 -18.06 1.41
N ALA A 10 4.41 -19.40 1.39
CA ALA A 10 3.43 -20.25 2.06
C ALA A 10 3.50 -20.11 3.59
N LEU A 11 4.69 -19.87 4.16
CA LEU A 11 4.87 -19.66 5.59
C LEU A 11 4.28 -18.32 6.03
N LEU A 12 4.42 -17.25 5.24
CA LEU A 12 3.82 -15.94 5.50
C LEU A 12 2.29 -15.98 5.41
N CYS A 13 1.72 -16.66 4.40
CA CYS A 13 0.27 -16.90 4.32
C CYS A 13 -0.23 -17.78 5.47
N LEU A 14 0.51 -18.81 5.88
CA LEU A 14 0.14 -19.64 7.03
C LEU A 14 0.26 -18.87 8.35
N THR A 15 1.25 -17.99 8.53
CA THR A 15 1.31 -17.12 9.70
C THR A 15 0.24 -16.04 9.67
N TYR A 16 -0.15 -15.50 8.51
CA TYR A 16 -1.26 -14.57 8.38
C TYR A 16 -2.60 -15.26 8.70
N ILE A 17 -2.82 -16.46 8.17
CA ILE A 17 -4.01 -17.28 8.50
C ILE A 17 -3.97 -17.72 9.97
N LEU A 18 -2.82 -18.10 10.53
CA LEU A 18 -2.70 -18.49 11.94
C LEU A 18 -2.86 -17.30 12.89
N LEU A 19 -2.33 -16.11 12.55
CA LEU A 19 -2.59 -14.86 13.28
C LEU A 19 -4.05 -14.43 13.16
N GLN A 20 -4.68 -14.57 11.99
CA GLN A 20 -6.13 -14.37 11.86
C GLN A 20 -6.93 -15.38 12.70
N THR A 21 -6.51 -16.65 12.78
CA THR A 21 -7.22 -17.64 13.61
C THR A 21 -6.99 -17.47 15.12
N LEU A 22 -5.86 -16.89 15.55
CA LEU A 22 -5.60 -16.58 16.97
C LEU A 22 -6.25 -15.26 17.42
N VAL A 23 -6.37 -14.27 16.52
CA VAL A 23 -7.15 -13.03 16.76
C VAL A 23 -8.67 -13.28 16.73
N CYS A 24 -9.13 -14.40 16.18
CA CYS A 24 -10.52 -14.86 16.27
C CYS A 24 -10.98 -15.31 17.68
N THR A 25 -10.19 -15.05 18.73
CA THR A 25 -10.66 -15.22 20.12
C THR A 25 -11.24 -13.89 20.63
N ASN A 26 -12.53 -13.70 20.33
CA ASN A 26 -13.43 -12.64 20.82
C ASN A 26 -13.45 -11.30 20.05
N ALA A 27 -13.62 -11.31 18.72
CA ALA A 27 -14.21 -10.14 18.07
C ALA A 27 -15.65 -9.95 18.61
N ALA A 28 -15.87 -8.91 19.42
CA ALA A 28 -17.20 -8.61 19.92
C ALA A 28 -18.03 -8.05 18.77
N GLN A 29 -19.08 -8.76 18.39
CA GLN A 29 -20.07 -8.24 17.45
C GLN A 29 -21.00 -7.29 18.19
N LEU A 30 -20.85 -5.99 17.93
CA LEU A 30 -21.73 -4.98 18.51
C LEU A 30 -23.02 -4.90 17.68
N ARG A 31 -24.12 -4.55 18.32
CA ARG A 31 -25.42 -4.36 17.66
C ARG A 31 -25.91 -2.94 17.91
N ILE A 32 -26.25 -2.25 16.83
CA ILE A 32 -26.70 -0.86 16.83
C ILE A 32 -28.02 -0.83 16.08
N SER A 33 -28.97 0.01 16.53
CA SER A 33 -30.25 0.11 15.83
C SER A 33 -30.04 0.72 14.45
N THR A 34 -30.91 0.40 13.49
CA THR A 34 -30.88 1.05 12.17
C THR A 34 -31.00 2.57 12.30
N TRP A 35 -31.77 3.06 13.28
CA TRP A 35 -31.92 4.49 13.52
C TRP A 35 -30.62 5.16 14.00
N ASP A 36 -29.95 4.57 14.99
CA ASP A 36 -28.68 5.10 15.50
C ASP A 36 -27.56 5.02 14.45
N TRP A 37 -27.61 4.01 13.57
CA TRP A 37 -26.70 3.93 12.43
C TRP A 37 -26.93 5.06 11.42
N GLU A 38 -28.19 5.36 11.08
CA GLU A 38 -28.49 6.49 10.17
C GLU A 38 -28.10 7.83 10.79
N LEU A 39 -28.34 8.02 12.09
CA LEU A 39 -27.90 9.22 12.82
C LEU A 39 -26.37 9.34 12.82
N TYR A 40 -25.65 8.24 13.08
CA TYR A 40 -24.19 8.20 12.98
C TYR A 40 -23.69 8.63 11.60
N LEU A 41 -24.33 8.15 10.52
CA LEU A 41 -23.98 8.54 9.16
C LEU A 41 -24.23 10.03 8.87
N GLU A 42 -25.33 10.59 9.40
CA GLU A 42 -25.66 12.00 9.26
C GLU A 42 -24.63 12.89 9.97
N GLU A 43 -24.36 12.59 11.25
CA GLU A 43 -23.42 13.33 12.10
C GLU A 43 -21.98 13.25 11.57
N ASN A 44 -21.58 12.10 11.02
CA ASN A 44 -20.22 11.87 10.51
C ASN A 44 -20.08 12.12 9.01
N SER A 45 -21.14 12.60 8.33
CA SER A 45 -21.16 12.76 6.88
C SER A 45 -19.99 13.60 6.35
N GLN A 46 -19.63 14.70 7.02
CA GLN A 46 -18.52 15.55 6.59
C GLN A 46 -17.16 14.88 6.76
N ALA A 47 -16.94 14.15 7.86
CA ALA A 47 -15.71 13.40 8.09
C ALA A 47 -15.55 12.29 7.05
N LEU A 48 -16.62 11.54 6.78
CA LEU A 48 -16.65 10.49 5.76
C LEU A 48 -16.39 11.05 4.35
N LYS A 49 -16.97 12.21 4.00
CA LYS A 49 -16.65 12.92 2.73
C LYS A 49 -15.18 13.30 2.63
N ASN A 50 -14.59 13.79 3.71
CA ASN A 50 -13.17 14.14 3.73
C ASN A 50 -12.30 12.89 3.54
N ILE A 51 -12.63 11.77 4.17
CA ILE A 51 -11.91 10.50 3.98
C ILE A 51 -12.03 10.03 2.51
N LEU A 52 -13.24 10.03 1.92
CA LEU A 52 -13.44 9.68 0.51
C LEU A 52 -12.61 10.56 -0.43
N LEU A 53 -12.52 11.86 -0.15
CA LEU A 53 -11.72 12.80 -0.92
C LEU A 53 -10.23 12.45 -0.83
N GLU A 54 -9.72 12.21 0.37
CA GLU A 54 -8.31 11.89 0.58
C GLU A 54 -7.91 10.56 -0.06
N ILE A 55 -8.76 9.53 0.01
CA ILE A 55 -8.57 8.26 -0.71
C ILE A 55 -8.57 8.50 -2.22
N GLY A 56 -9.50 9.31 -2.75
CA GLY A 56 -9.56 9.65 -4.17
C GLY A 56 -8.30 10.39 -4.66
N VAL A 57 -7.83 11.37 -3.87
CA VAL A 57 -6.59 12.09 -4.15
C VAL A 57 -5.39 11.16 -4.12
N PHE A 58 -5.35 10.18 -3.22
CA PHE A 58 -4.31 9.14 -3.23
C PHE A 58 -4.36 8.36 -4.54
N LYS A 59 -5.51 7.78 -4.90
CA LYS A 59 -5.67 7.00 -6.14
C LYS A 59 -5.17 7.76 -7.37
N THR A 60 -5.59 9.01 -7.54
CA THR A 60 -5.11 9.88 -8.63
C THR A 60 -3.61 10.14 -8.57
N ALA A 61 -3.05 10.42 -7.38
CA ALA A 61 -1.61 10.64 -7.22
C ALA A 61 -0.78 9.39 -7.54
N ARG A 62 -1.28 8.20 -7.20
CA ARG A 62 -0.66 6.94 -7.54
C ARG A 62 -0.61 6.75 -9.06
N GLU A 63 -1.70 7.01 -9.77
CA GLU A 63 -1.73 6.92 -11.24
C GLU A 63 -0.78 7.93 -11.91
N ALA A 64 -0.76 9.18 -11.43
CA ALA A 64 -0.08 10.27 -12.13
C ALA A 64 1.39 10.50 -11.72
N HIS A 65 1.75 10.20 -10.47
CA HIS A 65 2.99 10.69 -9.86
C HIS A 65 3.82 9.64 -9.15
N CYS A 66 3.18 8.62 -8.57
CA CYS A 66 3.86 7.58 -7.82
C CYS A 66 3.30 6.19 -8.13
N ALA A 67 3.25 5.90 -9.42
CA ALA A 67 2.84 4.61 -9.94
C ALA A 67 3.84 3.53 -9.52
N VAL A 68 3.35 2.37 -9.12
CA VAL A 68 4.25 1.22 -8.90
C VAL A 68 4.80 0.78 -10.23
N GLY A 69 3.91 0.61 -11.22
CA GLY A 69 4.24 0.14 -12.56
C GLY A 69 4.55 -1.36 -12.56
N GLY A 70 4.25 -2.02 -13.67
CA GLY A 70 4.56 -3.44 -13.84
C GLY A 70 3.64 -4.12 -14.85
N PRO A 71 3.98 -5.34 -15.28
CA PRO A 71 3.18 -6.10 -16.24
C PRO A 71 1.80 -6.53 -15.70
N ASN A 72 1.60 -6.45 -14.38
CA ASN A 72 0.35 -6.82 -13.70
C ASN A 72 -0.40 -5.60 -13.15
N ASP A 73 0.10 -4.38 -13.37
CA ASP A 73 -0.54 -3.18 -12.82
C ASP A 73 -1.79 -2.85 -13.65
N HIS A 74 -2.97 -3.11 -13.09
CA HIS A 74 -4.25 -2.87 -13.77
C HIS A 74 -4.52 -1.37 -14.03
N MET A 75 -3.81 -0.47 -13.34
CA MET A 75 -4.06 0.97 -13.39
C MET A 75 -2.97 1.75 -14.14
N VAL A 76 -1.86 1.12 -14.50
CA VAL A 76 -0.78 1.76 -15.26
C VAL A 76 -0.81 1.32 -16.72
N VAL A 77 -1.12 2.28 -17.60
CA VAL A 77 -1.24 2.07 -19.05
C VAL A 77 0.12 1.82 -19.73
N ASP A 78 1.25 2.11 -19.05
CA ASP A 78 2.58 1.96 -19.65
C ASP A 78 3.67 1.60 -18.61
N PRO A 79 4.28 0.39 -18.66
CA PRO A 79 5.40 0.02 -17.80
C PRO A 79 6.67 0.85 -18.04
N GLU A 80 6.69 1.68 -19.09
CA GLU A 80 7.77 2.63 -19.41
C GLU A 80 7.58 4.01 -18.75
N ILE A 81 6.55 4.22 -17.93
CA ILE A 81 6.36 5.50 -17.22
C ILE A 81 7.63 5.83 -16.40
N PRO A 82 8.35 6.93 -16.73
CA PRO A 82 9.66 7.20 -16.12
C PRO A 82 9.63 7.53 -14.63
N THR A 83 8.44 7.81 -14.09
CA THR A 83 8.18 8.10 -12.66
C THR A 83 7.81 6.85 -11.86
N SER A 84 7.62 5.69 -12.49
CA SER A 84 7.24 4.47 -11.78
C SER A 84 8.41 3.82 -11.03
N LEU A 85 8.08 3.11 -9.95
CA LEU A 85 9.06 2.32 -9.19
C LEU A 85 9.67 1.22 -10.08
N TYR A 86 8.84 0.50 -10.84
CA TYR A 86 9.28 -0.55 -11.77
C TYR A 86 10.22 -0.04 -12.85
N TYR A 87 9.92 1.10 -13.46
CA TYR A 87 10.81 1.72 -14.44
C TYR A 87 12.16 2.03 -13.81
N SER A 88 12.17 2.70 -12.67
CA SER A 88 13.42 3.10 -12.01
C SER A 88 14.28 1.89 -11.63
N THR A 89 13.66 0.87 -11.02
CA THR A 89 14.33 -0.38 -10.63
C THR A 89 14.87 -1.16 -11.82
N ASN A 90 14.10 -1.32 -12.89
CA ASN A 90 14.61 -2.01 -14.08
C ASN A 90 15.71 -1.23 -14.79
N THR A 91 15.76 0.10 -14.64
CA THR A 91 16.83 0.90 -15.25
C THR A 91 18.13 0.68 -14.50
N LEU A 92 18.06 0.56 -13.17
CA LEU A 92 19.18 0.10 -12.35
C LEU A 92 19.63 -1.31 -12.74
N LYS A 93 18.72 -2.22 -13.10
CA LYS A 93 19.08 -3.57 -13.58
C LYS A 93 19.83 -3.56 -14.90
N ILE A 94 19.47 -2.68 -15.83
CA ILE A 94 20.23 -2.53 -17.08
C ILE A 94 21.63 -2.02 -16.79
N ALA A 95 21.74 -0.99 -15.92
CA ALA A 95 23.00 -0.45 -15.48
C ALA A 95 23.88 -1.53 -14.79
N LEU A 96 23.28 -2.36 -13.93
CA LEU A 96 23.95 -3.50 -13.30
C LEU A 96 24.47 -4.49 -14.34
N LYS A 97 23.65 -4.89 -15.33
CA LYS A 97 24.08 -5.85 -16.36
C LYS A 97 25.28 -5.34 -17.17
N GLY A 98 25.27 -4.07 -17.56
CA GLY A 98 26.41 -3.47 -18.26
C GLY A 98 27.66 -3.41 -17.38
N PHE A 99 27.51 -3.12 -16.09
CA PHE A 99 28.61 -3.18 -15.14
C PHE A 99 29.16 -4.60 -14.94
N GLN A 100 28.29 -5.60 -14.88
CA GLN A 100 28.69 -7.02 -14.83
C GLN A 100 29.50 -7.41 -16.07
N THR A 101 29.05 -7.01 -17.26
CA THR A 101 29.82 -7.23 -18.50
C THR A 101 31.20 -6.56 -18.45
N ALA A 102 31.31 -5.36 -17.88
CA ALA A 102 32.59 -4.69 -17.72
C ALA A 102 33.53 -5.44 -16.75
N ILE A 103 32.98 -5.99 -15.65
CA ILE A 103 33.73 -6.82 -14.70
C ILE A 103 34.21 -8.12 -15.36
N ASP A 104 33.33 -8.79 -16.11
CA ASP A 104 33.67 -10.04 -16.81
C ASP A 104 34.80 -9.79 -17.84
N ASN A 105 34.69 -8.71 -18.64
CA ASN A 105 35.73 -8.33 -19.59
C ASN A 105 37.06 -7.98 -18.90
N ALA A 106 37.01 -7.31 -17.75
CA ALA A 106 38.21 -7.00 -16.96
C ALA A 106 38.88 -8.28 -16.43
N ALA A 107 38.09 -9.27 -15.99
CA ALA A 107 38.60 -10.56 -15.55
C ALA A 107 39.30 -11.32 -16.71
N ASP A 108 38.65 -11.38 -17.88
CA ASP A 108 39.23 -12.00 -19.08
C ASP A 108 40.52 -11.30 -19.51
N ALA A 109 40.57 -9.97 -19.45
CA ALA A 109 41.76 -9.18 -19.78
C ALA A 109 42.92 -9.48 -18.83
N ALA A 110 42.66 -9.58 -17.53
CA ALA A 110 43.66 -9.94 -16.53
C ALA A 110 44.25 -11.34 -16.76
N GLU A 111 43.42 -12.32 -17.15
CA GLU A 111 43.88 -13.67 -17.50
C GLU A 111 44.77 -13.68 -18.75
N LEU A 112 44.49 -12.79 -19.70
CA LEU A 112 45.27 -12.63 -20.94
C LEU A 112 46.50 -11.73 -20.78
N GLY A 113 46.76 -11.19 -19.58
CA GLY A 113 47.89 -10.29 -19.29
C GLY A 113 47.73 -8.86 -19.84
N SER A 114 46.49 -8.45 -20.14
CA SER A 114 46.12 -7.08 -20.50
C SER A 114 45.70 -6.28 -19.26
N ASP A 115 45.57 -4.96 -19.38
CA ASP A 115 45.19 -4.09 -18.26
C ASP A 115 43.67 -4.17 -17.98
N PRO A 116 43.23 -4.74 -16.85
CA PRO A 116 41.81 -4.80 -16.50
C PRO A 116 41.19 -3.42 -16.26
N GLY A 117 42.00 -2.40 -15.95
CA GLY A 117 41.52 -1.04 -15.66
C GLY A 117 40.83 -0.38 -16.84
N GLU A 118 41.21 -0.73 -18.09
CA GLU A 118 40.62 -0.18 -19.32
C GLU A 118 39.09 -0.38 -19.36
N PHE A 119 38.60 -1.53 -18.89
CA PHE A 119 37.17 -1.88 -18.91
C PHE A 119 36.39 -1.27 -17.74
N LEU A 120 37.08 -0.91 -16.65
CA LEU A 120 36.48 -0.46 -15.40
C LEU A 120 36.54 1.06 -15.20
N GLN A 121 37.41 1.77 -15.93
CA GLN A 121 37.65 3.20 -15.76
C GLN A 121 36.37 4.03 -15.91
N ASP A 122 35.50 3.68 -16.87
CA ASP A 122 34.26 4.43 -17.14
C ASP A 122 33.24 4.24 -15.99
N PHE A 123 33.38 3.16 -15.24
CA PHE A 123 32.64 2.88 -14.02
C PHE A 123 33.32 3.45 -12.76
N GLY A 124 34.49 4.07 -12.90
CA GLY A 124 35.25 4.68 -11.80
C GLY A 124 35.95 3.69 -10.89
N PHE A 125 36.29 2.49 -11.40
CA PHE A 125 37.03 1.47 -10.65
C PHE A 125 38.38 1.18 -11.29
N GLU A 126 39.41 1.03 -10.46
CA GLU A 126 40.78 0.70 -10.90
C GLU A 126 41.07 -0.80 -10.80
N ASP A 127 40.32 -1.53 -9.96
CA ASP A 127 40.54 -2.95 -9.70
C ASP A 127 39.22 -3.73 -9.61
N ILE A 128 39.32 -5.02 -9.95
CA ILE A 128 38.20 -5.95 -10.00
C ILE A 128 37.59 -6.20 -8.60
N GLU A 129 38.40 -6.18 -7.54
CA GLU A 129 37.93 -6.48 -6.18
C GLU A 129 36.93 -5.41 -5.70
N ASN A 130 37.28 -4.13 -5.86
CA ASN A 130 36.41 -3.00 -5.53
C ASN A 130 35.17 -2.93 -6.42
N ALA A 131 35.31 -3.30 -7.70
CA ALA A 131 34.18 -3.40 -8.62
C ALA A 131 33.18 -4.47 -8.15
N LEU A 132 33.65 -5.68 -7.81
CA LEU A 132 32.82 -6.77 -7.27
C LEU A 132 32.13 -6.41 -5.95
N VAL A 133 32.81 -5.69 -5.04
CA VAL A 133 32.18 -5.22 -3.79
C VAL A 133 31.03 -4.25 -4.10
N SER A 134 31.21 -3.37 -5.08
CA SER A 134 30.21 -2.39 -5.48
C SER A 134 29.05 -3.03 -6.25
N GLU A 135 29.33 -4.03 -7.10
CA GLU A 135 28.35 -4.86 -7.78
C GLU A 135 27.43 -5.54 -6.78
N ARG A 136 27.96 -6.21 -5.76
CA ARG A 136 27.15 -6.85 -4.71
C ARG A 136 26.24 -5.85 -3.99
N ARG A 137 26.72 -4.64 -3.72
CA ARG A 137 25.90 -3.57 -3.11
C ARG A 137 24.76 -3.15 -4.02
N LEU A 138 25.02 -3.02 -5.32
CA LEU A 138 24.01 -2.67 -6.31
C LEU A 138 22.98 -3.80 -6.46
N ILE A 139 23.40 -5.07 -6.50
CA ILE A 139 22.52 -6.25 -6.50
C ILE A 139 21.59 -6.22 -5.29
N MET A 140 22.14 -6.10 -4.07
CA MET A 140 21.33 -6.07 -2.85
C MET A 140 20.32 -4.92 -2.87
N THR A 141 20.72 -3.75 -3.36
CA THR A 141 19.85 -2.57 -3.49
C THR A 141 18.70 -2.82 -4.47
N ILE A 142 19.01 -3.39 -5.64
CA ILE A 142 18.01 -3.72 -6.66
C ILE A 142 17.04 -4.79 -6.14
N THR A 143 17.53 -5.87 -5.54
CA THR A 143 16.67 -6.94 -4.99
C THR A 143 15.70 -6.39 -3.95
N VAL A 144 16.17 -5.47 -3.10
CA VAL A 144 15.32 -4.78 -2.13
C VAL A 144 14.20 -4.00 -2.84
N TYR A 145 14.49 -3.25 -3.92
CA TYR A 145 13.45 -2.54 -4.68
C TYR A 145 12.52 -3.46 -5.46
N GLU A 146 13.00 -4.61 -5.95
CA GLU A 146 12.14 -5.62 -6.60
C GLU A 146 11.11 -6.19 -5.63
N ASN A 147 11.51 -6.51 -4.41
CA ASN A 147 10.58 -6.96 -3.38
C ASN A 147 9.55 -5.88 -3.03
N MET A 148 9.98 -4.62 -2.95
CA MET A 148 9.08 -3.48 -2.71
C MET A 148 8.04 -3.31 -3.82
N ILE A 149 8.36 -3.62 -5.08
CA ILE A 149 7.38 -3.55 -6.17
C ILE A 149 6.21 -4.51 -5.88
N ALA A 150 6.50 -5.75 -5.47
CA ALA A 150 5.45 -6.71 -5.13
C ALA A 150 4.58 -6.25 -3.95
N GLU A 151 5.22 -5.78 -2.87
CA GLU A 151 4.54 -5.26 -1.67
C GLU A 151 3.58 -4.10 -1.98
N PHE A 152 4.04 -3.14 -2.81
CA PHE A 152 3.26 -1.96 -3.15
C PHE A 152 2.21 -2.22 -4.25
N LEU A 153 2.40 -3.24 -5.11
CA LEU A 153 1.35 -3.71 -6.02
C LEU A 153 0.18 -4.29 -5.24
N GLU A 154 0.44 -5.22 -4.31
CA GLU A 154 -0.60 -5.81 -3.45
C GLU A 154 -1.33 -4.74 -2.63
N SER A 155 -0.56 -3.84 -2.02
CA SER A 155 -1.12 -2.69 -1.30
C SER A 155 -1.98 -1.80 -2.20
N GLY A 156 -1.56 -1.61 -3.44
CA GLY A 156 -2.28 -0.84 -4.44
C GLY A 156 -3.60 -1.48 -4.83
N GLU A 157 -3.63 -2.78 -5.08
CA GLU A 157 -4.85 -3.52 -5.41
C GLU A 157 -5.89 -3.38 -4.28
N LEU A 158 -5.48 -3.57 -3.03
CA LEU A 158 -6.33 -3.34 -1.87
C LEU A 158 -6.83 -1.90 -1.78
N MET A 159 -5.98 -0.92 -2.09
CA MET A 159 -6.36 0.48 -2.08
C MET A 159 -7.46 0.78 -3.12
N ASP A 160 -7.45 0.08 -4.26
CA ASP A 160 -8.41 0.28 -5.33
C ASP A 160 -9.82 -0.17 -4.95
N GLU A 161 -9.95 -1.11 -4.02
CA GLU A 161 -11.24 -1.54 -3.48
C GLU A 161 -11.91 -0.47 -2.59
N PHE A 162 -11.14 0.49 -2.06
CA PHE A 162 -11.72 1.51 -1.18
C PHE A 162 -12.67 2.47 -1.92
N PRO A 163 -13.84 2.78 -1.34
CA PRO A 163 -14.68 3.86 -1.84
C PRO A 163 -13.92 5.20 -1.85
N SER A 164 -14.19 6.03 -2.86
CA SER A 164 -13.64 7.38 -2.97
C SER A 164 -14.64 8.32 -3.64
N VAL A 165 -14.28 9.59 -3.84
CA VAL A 165 -15.12 10.52 -4.60
C VAL A 165 -15.29 9.99 -6.03
N GLY A 166 -16.53 9.71 -6.42
CA GLY A 166 -16.86 9.18 -7.75
C GLY A 166 -16.68 7.68 -7.96
N HIS A 167 -16.31 6.91 -6.92
CA HIS A 167 -16.13 5.46 -6.99
C HIS A 167 -16.63 4.76 -5.71
N PRO A 168 -17.37 3.64 -5.78
CA PRO A 168 -17.70 2.86 -6.97
C PRO A 168 -18.78 3.49 -7.86
N THR A 169 -19.50 4.49 -7.36
CA THR A 169 -20.55 5.19 -8.12
C THR A 169 -20.33 6.70 -8.14
N SER A 170 -21.01 7.40 -9.04
CA SER A 170 -21.08 8.86 -9.02
C SER A 170 -21.99 9.41 -7.91
N PHE A 171 -22.68 8.55 -7.15
CA PHE A 171 -23.58 8.94 -6.07
C PHE A 171 -22.81 9.04 -4.75
N GLU A 172 -22.60 10.26 -4.26
CA GLU A 172 -21.80 10.53 -3.05
C GLU A 172 -22.35 9.79 -1.82
N ASP A 173 -23.66 9.83 -1.58
CA ASP A 173 -24.30 9.15 -0.44
C ASP A 173 -24.07 7.63 -0.44
N HIS A 174 -24.03 7.02 -1.62
CA HIS A 174 -23.72 5.60 -1.76
C HIS A 174 -22.28 5.31 -1.32
N ASN A 175 -21.33 6.13 -1.77
CA ASN A 175 -19.92 5.95 -1.44
C ASN A 175 -19.65 6.24 0.04
N ILE A 176 -20.35 7.21 0.66
CA ILE A 176 -20.30 7.47 2.11
C ILE A 176 -20.74 6.25 2.89
N ARG A 177 -21.90 5.67 2.55
CA ARG A 177 -22.41 4.46 3.19
C ARG A 177 -21.47 3.27 2.98
N ALA A 178 -20.92 3.12 1.78
CA ALA A 178 -19.96 2.06 1.48
C ALA A 178 -18.68 2.21 2.33
N LEU A 179 -18.14 3.42 2.45
CA LEU A 179 -16.97 3.70 3.28
C LEU A 179 -17.25 3.44 4.75
N ALA A 180 -18.35 3.97 5.29
CA ALA A 180 -18.72 3.76 6.69
C ALA A 180 -18.87 2.26 7.01
N ARG A 181 -19.49 1.49 6.12
CA ARG A 181 -19.60 0.04 6.30
C ARG A 181 -18.24 -0.65 6.33
N LEU A 182 -17.30 -0.20 5.52
CA LEU A 182 -15.97 -0.79 5.46
C LEU A 182 -15.13 -0.43 6.69
N VAL A 183 -15.15 0.84 7.10
CA VAL A 183 -14.45 1.31 8.30
C VAL A 183 -14.99 0.60 9.55
N GLU A 184 -16.31 0.51 9.70
CA GLU A 184 -16.92 -0.06 10.91
C GLU A 184 -17.17 -1.58 10.83
N GLY A 185 -16.85 -2.24 9.72
CA GLY A 185 -17.23 -3.65 9.51
C GLY A 185 -18.74 -3.88 9.59
N ALA A 186 -19.54 -2.89 9.16
CA ALA A 186 -20.97 -2.90 9.33
C ALA A 186 -21.69 -3.82 8.33
N THR A 187 -22.41 -4.79 8.87
CA THR A 187 -23.33 -5.65 8.13
C THR A 187 -24.75 -5.14 8.34
N LEU A 188 -25.32 -4.54 7.29
CA LEU A 188 -26.68 -4.02 7.33
C LEU A 188 -27.70 -5.16 7.38
N PRO A 189 -28.82 -4.97 8.10
CA PRO A 189 -29.95 -5.87 7.98
C PRO A 189 -30.40 -5.90 6.52
N GLY A 190 -30.75 -7.09 6.00
CA GLY A 190 -31.16 -7.26 4.60
C GLY A 190 -32.52 -6.59 4.31
N ALA A 191 -33.48 -7.33 3.78
CA ALA A 191 -34.83 -6.78 3.56
C ALA A 191 -35.60 -6.48 4.88
N ASN A 192 -35.10 -6.96 6.02
CA ASN A 192 -35.77 -6.85 7.30
C ASN A 192 -35.27 -5.63 8.10
N LEU A 193 -35.89 -4.47 7.89
CA LEU A 193 -35.54 -3.21 8.56
C LEU A 193 -35.68 -3.24 10.11
N MET A 194 -36.26 -4.31 10.67
CA MET A 194 -36.37 -4.52 12.12
C MET A 194 -35.14 -5.20 12.74
N GLU A 195 -34.15 -5.59 11.93
CA GLU A 195 -32.89 -6.17 12.42
C GLU A 195 -31.85 -5.09 12.71
N ASP A 196 -31.04 -5.33 13.75
CA ASP A 196 -29.96 -4.43 14.16
C ASP A 196 -28.80 -4.47 13.14
N VAL A 197 -28.12 -3.34 12.96
CA VAL A 197 -26.84 -3.29 12.25
C VAL A 197 -25.78 -3.97 13.11
N LYS A 198 -25.07 -4.94 12.52
CA LYS A 198 -24.00 -5.66 13.20
C LYS A 198 -22.66 -5.02 12.85
N ILE A 199 -21.89 -4.66 13.86
CA ILE A 199 -20.57 -4.04 13.73
C ILE A 199 -19.52 -5.02 14.24
N ASP A 200 -18.43 -5.18 13.50
CA ASP A 200 -17.23 -5.85 13.97
C ASP A 200 -16.32 -4.83 14.69
N SER A 201 -16.18 -4.99 16.01
CA SER A 201 -15.38 -4.09 16.85
C SER A 201 -13.90 -3.99 16.45
N ASN A 202 -13.37 -4.96 15.70
CA ASN A 202 -11.98 -4.93 15.22
C ASN A 202 -11.83 -4.22 13.86
N SER A 203 -12.92 -3.98 13.12
CA SER A 203 -12.83 -3.47 11.75
C SER A 203 -12.24 -2.07 11.66
N ARG A 204 -12.65 -1.13 12.52
CA ARG A 204 -12.10 0.24 12.53
C ARG A 204 -10.60 0.25 12.88
N PRO A 205 -10.13 -0.44 13.95
CA PRO A 205 -8.71 -0.62 14.19
C PRO A 205 -7.95 -1.21 12.99
N LEU A 206 -8.45 -2.30 12.37
CA LEU A 206 -7.81 -2.92 11.22
C LEU A 206 -7.72 -1.97 10.00
N PHE A 207 -8.76 -1.16 9.78
CA PHE A 207 -8.78 -0.15 8.72
C PHE A 207 -7.70 0.91 8.96
N ILE A 208 -7.57 1.40 10.20
CA ILE A 208 -6.54 2.36 10.59
C ILE A 208 -5.14 1.74 10.46
N ASP A 209 -4.97 0.51 10.96
CA ASP A 209 -3.70 -0.23 10.93
C ASP A 209 -3.21 -0.45 9.49
N TYR A 210 -4.11 -0.70 8.53
CA TYR A 210 -3.75 -0.75 7.12
C TYR A 210 -3.08 0.55 6.66
N TRP A 211 -3.71 1.71 6.85
CA TRP A 211 -3.13 2.99 6.41
C TRP A 211 -1.86 3.37 7.18
N GLN A 212 -1.81 3.02 8.48
CA GLN A 212 -0.63 3.20 9.31
C GLN A 212 0.54 2.35 8.81
N SER A 213 0.28 1.08 8.45
CA SER A 213 1.30 0.20 7.90
C SER A 213 1.86 0.72 6.58
N LEU A 214 1.02 1.27 5.70
CA LEU A 214 1.47 1.91 4.45
C LEU A 214 2.33 3.14 4.73
N LEU A 215 1.93 3.98 5.69
CA LEU A 215 2.68 5.15 6.09
C LEU A 215 4.09 4.77 6.58
N GLU A 216 4.16 3.84 7.53
CA GLU A 216 5.41 3.38 8.12
C GLU A 216 6.31 2.71 7.08
N GLU A 217 5.73 1.88 6.21
CA GLU A 217 6.49 1.20 5.18
C GLU A 217 7.03 2.20 4.15
N ALA A 218 6.21 3.12 3.66
CA ALA A 218 6.68 4.20 2.78
C ALA A 218 7.82 5.02 3.43
N GLN A 219 7.71 5.34 4.72
CA GLN A 219 8.77 6.04 5.45
C GLN A 219 10.07 5.25 5.54
N ARG A 220 10.00 3.97 5.95
CA ARG A 220 11.17 3.09 6.03
C ARG A 220 11.88 3.00 4.69
N LYS A 221 11.12 2.76 3.61
CA LYS A 221 11.67 2.57 2.26
C LYS A 221 12.19 3.88 1.67
N ARG A 222 11.58 5.02 2.01
CA ARG A 222 12.12 6.35 1.69
C ARG A 222 13.50 6.59 2.32
N VAL A 223 13.70 6.21 3.58
CA VAL A 223 15.01 6.33 4.26
C VAL A 223 16.08 5.49 3.55
N LEU A 224 15.72 4.27 3.13
CA LEU A 224 16.62 3.42 2.33
C LEU A 224 16.99 4.08 0.99
N ALA A 225 16.02 4.66 0.28
CA ALA A 225 16.27 5.37 -0.97
C ALA A 225 17.16 6.62 -0.79
N ILE A 226 17.03 7.34 0.33
CA ILE A 226 17.92 8.45 0.69
C ILE A 226 19.36 7.95 0.89
N ALA A 227 19.55 6.89 1.68
CA ALA A 227 20.86 6.30 1.90
C ALA A 227 21.50 5.80 0.58
N GLY A 228 20.70 5.15 -0.26
CA GLY A 228 21.12 4.72 -1.59
C GLY A 228 21.55 5.88 -2.49
N THR A 229 20.83 7.02 -2.44
CA THR A 229 21.18 8.21 -3.23
C THR A 229 22.59 8.71 -2.89
N SER A 230 22.91 8.82 -1.59
CA SER A 230 24.24 9.23 -1.14
C SER A 230 25.34 8.26 -1.59
N LEU A 231 25.05 6.95 -1.58
CA LEU A 231 25.97 5.93 -2.09
C LEU A 231 26.18 6.07 -3.59
N ALA A 232 25.11 6.29 -4.35
CA ALA A 232 25.17 6.44 -5.81
C ALA A 232 25.99 7.64 -6.25
N VAL A 233 25.83 8.79 -5.59
CA VAL A 233 26.66 9.98 -5.90
C VAL A 233 28.15 9.67 -5.74
N LYS A 234 28.52 8.81 -4.79
CA LYS A 234 29.92 8.48 -4.52
C LYS A 234 30.49 7.42 -5.47
N TYR A 235 29.68 6.43 -5.87
CA TYR A 235 30.19 5.21 -6.52
C TYR A 235 29.59 4.91 -7.89
N PHE A 236 28.45 5.50 -8.24
CA PHE A 236 27.65 5.07 -9.39
C PHE A 236 27.25 6.22 -10.33
N ASP A 237 27.54 7.47 -9.98
CA ASP A 237 27.30 8.64 -10.82
C ASP A 237 28.48 8.91 -11.78
N THR A 238 28.98 7.84 -12.41
CA THR A 238 30.09 7.87 -13.38
C THR A 238 29.57 7.85 -14.82
N ASP A 239 30.46 8.07 -15.79
CA ASP A 239 30.10 8.16 -17.20
C ASP A 239 29.55 6.82 -17.74
N GLY A 240 30.18 5.69 -17.39
CA GLY A 240 29.74 4.36 -17.79
C GLY A 240 28.33 4.01 -17.29
N PHE A 241 28.01 4.31 -16.03
CA PHE A 241 26.65 4.12 -15.51
C PHE A 241 25.64 5.08 -16.15
N THR A 242 26.04 6.34 -16.35
CA THR A 242 25.19 7.36 -16.96
C THR A 242 24.83 6.99 -18.40
N GLU A 243 25.79 6.47 -19.16
CA GLU A 243 25.58 5.98 -20.51
C GLU A 243 24.54 4.84 -20.53
N LEU A 244 24.73 3.81 -19.71
CA LEU A 244 23.81 2.66 -19.65
C LEU A 244 22.37 3.05 -19.29
N ILE A 245 22.21 4.04 -18.42
CA ILE A 245 20.89 4.55 -18.00
C ILE A 245 20.27 5.42 -19.10
N GLY A 246 21.07 6.24 -19.77
CA GLY A 246 20.62 7.14 -20.82
C GLY A 246 19.92 6.41 -21.97
N HIS A 247 20.45 5.25 -22.37
CA HIS A 247 19.95 4.43 -23.47
C HIS A 247 18.52 3.91 -23.26
N ARG A 248 18.08 3.71 -22.01
CA ARG A 248 16.73 3.21 -21.72
C ARG A 248 15.64 4.29 -21.77
N SER A 249 16.03 5.56 -21.77
CA SER A 249 15.05 6.64 -21.65
C SER A 249 14.18 6.85 -22.88
N GLY A 250 14.55 6.31 -24.06
CA GLY A 250 13.74 6.21 -25.29
C GLY A 250 13.34 7.54 -25.95
N MET A 251 13.26 8.60 -25.15
CA MET A 251 13.09 9.98 -25.54
C MET A 251 14.47 10.58 -25.75
N PRO A 252 14.69 11.39 -26.81
CA PRO A 252 15.90 12.18 -26.91
C PRO A 252 16.02 12.98 -25.62
N GLN A 253 17.02 12.64 -24.80
CA GLN A 253 17.25 13.41 -23.58
C GLN A 253 17.45 14.84 -24.05
N THR A 254 16.58 15.73 -23.56
CA THR A 254 16.87 17.15 -23.69
C THR A 254 18.29 17.33 -23.19
N PRO A 255 19.18 18.04 -23.91
CA PRO A 255 20.62 18.08 -23.61
C PRO A 255 20.96 18.63 -22.21
N HIS A 256 19.94 19.01 -21.42
CA HIS A 256 20.03 19.49 -20.06
C HIS A 256 19.61 18.46 -18.99
N PHE A 257 19.07 17.30 -19.36
CA PHE A 257 18.62 16.29 -18.40
C PHE A 257 19.37 14.96 -18.58
N ILE A 258 20.59 14.90 -18.05
CA ILE A 258 21.38 13.66 -17.97
C ILE A 258 20.90 12.84 -16.76
N LEU A 259 20.30 11.68 -17.02
CA LEU A 259 19.81 10.79 -15.96
C LEU A 259 20.95 9.94 -15.38
N LYS A 260 21.33 10.23 -14.13
CA LYS A 260 22.31 9.45 -13.35
C LYS A 260 21.65 8.41 -12.45
N VAL A 261 22.45 7.51 -11.86
CA VAL A 261 21.98 6.53 -10.85
C VAL A 261 21.35 7.23 -9.65
N SER A 262 21.98 8.28 -9.13
CA SER A 262 21.40 9.09 -8.05
C SER A 262 20.08 9.76 -8.45
N GLY A 263 19.92 10.09 -9.74
CA GLY A 263 18.66 10.58 -10.31
C GLY A 263 17.54 9.54 -10.24
N LEU A 264 17.84 8.29 -10.60
CA LEU A 264 16.90 7.17 -10.45
C LEU A 264 16.51 6.94 -8.99
N LEU A 265 17.48 6.94 -8.08
CA LEU A 265 17.21 6.77 -6.65
C LEU A 265 16.42 7.94 -6.05
N ASN A 266 16.62 9.16 -6.55
CA ASN A 266 15.80 10.31 -6.21
C ASN A 266 14.34 10.17 -6.69
N ARG A 267 14.10 9.52 -7.83
CA ARG A 267 12.74 9.19 -8.28
C ARG A 267 12.10 8.13 -7.38
N ILE A 268 12.84 7.09 -7.01
CA ILE A 268 12.38 6.08 -6.03
C ILE A 268 12.06 6.73 -4.68
N LYS A 269 12.91 7.66 -4.21
CA LYS A 269 12.64 8.47 -3.01
C LYS A 269 11.35 9.29 -3.14
N ALA A 270 11.12 9.92 -4.30
CA ALA A 270 9.92 10.71 -4.56
C ALA A 270 8.65 9.83 -4.60
N PHE A 271 8.75 8.62 -5.16
CA PHE A 271 7.70 7.60 -5.11
C PHE A 271 7.29 7.32 -3.66
N PHE A 272 8.23 6.97 -2.77
CA PHE A 272 7.88 6.69 -1.38
C PHE A 272 7.36 7.91 -0.61
N ALA A 273 7.88 9.11 -0.90
CA ALA A 273 7.37 10.34 -0.29
C ALA A 273 5.92 10.66 -0.72
N CYS A 274 5.51 10.25 -1.92
CA CYS A 274 4.14 10.39 -2.40
C CYS A 274 3.19 9.48 -1.63
N TRP A 275 3.54 8.19 -1.51
CA TRP A 275 2.76 7.21 -0.73
C TRP A 275 2.67 7.60 0.75
N GLU A 276 3.80 7.96 1.37
CA GLU A 276 3.85 8.46 2.75
C GLU A 276 2.87 9.62 2.97
N ARG A 277 2.97 10.66 2.14
CA ARG A 277 2.13 11.86 2.29
C ARG A 277 0.66 11.53 2.10
N ALA A 278 0.34 10.68 1.12
CA ALA A 278 -1.04 10.31 0.82
C ALA A 278 -1.66 9.48 1.96
N SER A 279 -0.96 8.45 2.46
CA SER A 279 -1.40 7.68 3.64
C SER A 279 -1.60 8.56 4.87
N GLN A 280 -0.67 9.49 5.13
CA GLN A 280 -0.79 10.42 6.25
C GLN A 280 -2.03 11.30 6.15
N ARG A 281 -2.42 11.74 4.95
CA ARG A 281 -3.62 12.56 4.76
C ARG A 281 -4.90 11.77 5.04
N VAL A 282 -4.95 10.49 4.63
CA VAL A 282 -6.09 9.61 4.95
C VAL A 282 -6.19 9.38 6.46
N LEU A 283 -5.08 9.10 7.14
CA LEU A 283 -5.06 8.96 8.61
C LEU A 283 -5.55 10.21 9.34
N ARG A 284 -5.11 11.41 8.92
CA ARG A 284 -5.61 12.67 9.49
C ARG A 284 -7.09 12.91 9.22
N ALA A 285 -7.62 12.43 8.10
CA ALA A 285 -9.05 12.50 7.83
C ALA A 285 -9.83 11.53 8.73
N LEU A 286 -9.27 10.34 9.01
CA LEU A 286 -9.86 9.36 9.93
C LEU A 286 -9.94 9.87 11.37
N GLU A 287 -8.99 10.70 11.82
CA GLU A 287 -9.04 11.34 13.15
C GLU A 287 -10.28 12.24 13.36
N GLN A 288 -10.95 12.65 12.27
CA GLN A 288 -12.17 13.47 12.32
C GLN A 288 -13.44 12.62 12.49
N LEU A 289 -13.34 11.29 12.34
CA LEU A 289 -14.47 10.39 12.45
C LEU A 289 -14.84 10.20 13.92
N GLY A 290 -16.11 10.46 14.24
CA GLY A 290 -16.67 10.31 15.57
C GLY A 290 -16.80 8.86 16.02
N ASP A 291 -17.12 8.69 17.29
CA ASP A 291 -17.35 7.38 17.89
C ASP A 291 -18.63 6.73 17.35
N LEU A 292 -18.64 5.39 17.36
CA LEU A 292 -19.87 4.64 17.14
C LEU A 292 -20.85 4.91 18.30
N PRO A 293 -22.17 4.94 18.02
CA PRO A 293 -23.17 5.06 19.07
C PRO A 293 -23.11 3.85 20.01
N GLU A 294 -23.60 4.04 21.24
CA GLU A 294 -23.58 3.00 22.26
C GLU A 294 -24.31 1.73 21.76
N PRO A 295 -23.69 0.54 21.90
CA PRO A 295 -24.34 -0.72 21.53
C PRO A 295 -25.63 -0.92 22.31
N ILE A 296 -26.63 -1.54 21.68
CA ILE A 296 -27.87 -1.95 22.36
C ILE A 296 -27.51 -3.04 23.38
N SER A 297 -27.25 -2.64 24.63
CA SER A 297 -26.90 -3.55 25.71
C SER A 297 -28.07 -4.42 26.17
N ASN A 298 -29.33 -4.01 25.90
CA ASN A 298 -30.55 -4.76 26.12
C ASN A 298 -31.65 -4.24 25.17
N ARG A 299 -32.20 -5.09 24.28
CA ARG A 299 -33.36 -4.72 23.44
C ARG A 299 -34.51 -4.25 24.34
N ARG A 300 -34.81 -2.96 24.33
CA ARG A 300 -36.09 -2.43 24.84
C ARG A 300 -37.01 -2.28 23.64
N TRP A 301 -38.11 -3.03 23.63
CA TRP A 301 -39.14 -2.82 22.62
C TRP A 301 -39.87 -1.52 22.98
N MET A 302 -39.77 -0.51 22.12
CA MET A 302 -40.66 0.66 22.18
C MET A 302 -41.91 0.35 21.36
N VAL A 303 -43.01 0.02 22.05
CA VAL A 303 -44.32 -0.05 21.41
C VAL A 303 -44.99 1.31 21.59
N LYS A 304 -45.27 2.02 20.49
CA LYS A 304 -46.14 3.20 20.49
C LYS A 304 -47.59 2.73 20.35
N LEU A 305 -48.30 2.70 21.47
CA LEU A 305 -49.77 2.58 21.51
C LEU A 305 -50.34 3.98 21.82
N ASP A 306 -51.17 4.50 20.93
CA ASP A 306 -51.91 5.76 21.09
C ASP A 306 -51.06 6.99 21.51
N GLY A 307 -49.89 7.16 20.90
CA GLY A 307 -49.05 8.34 21.11
C GLY A 307 -48.36 8.44 22.47
N LYS A 308 -48.40 7.38 23.30
CA LYS A 308 -47.58 7.27 24.52
C LYS A 308 -46.51 6.19 24.35
N GLU A 309 -45.28 6.55 24.71
CA GLU A 309 -44.15 5.64 24.71
C GLU A 309 -44.21 4.75 25.95
N ILE A 310 -44.27 3.43 25.74
CA ILE A 310 -44.20 2.44 26.81
C ILE A 310 -42.89 1.66 26.61
N ILE A 311 -42.03 1.71 27.63
CA ILE A 311 -40.75 0.97 27.67
C ILE A 311 -41.03 -0.42 28.22
N GLY A 312 -41.01 -1.45 27.36
CA GLY A 312 -41.06 -2.85 27.77
C GLY A 312 -39.69 -3.50 27.75
N MET A 313 -39.28 -4.16 28.84
CA MET A 313 -38.24 -5.20 28.79
C MET A 313 -38.82 -6.44 28.10
N GLY A 314 -38.02 -7.12 27.27
CA GLY A 314 -38.46 -8.22 26.41
C GLY A 314 -39.20 -9.35 27.15
N PRO A 315 -39.87 -10.26 26.41
CA PRO A 315 -40.71 -11.29 27.01
C PRO A 315 -39.85 -12.18 27.89
N SER A 316 -40.04 -12.07 29.21
CA SER A 316 -39.73 -13.16 30.12
C SER A 316 -40.52 -14.37 29.63
N GLU A 317 -39.82 -15.48 29.41
CA GLU A 317 -40.40 -16.79 29.15
C GLU A 317 -41.68 -16.94 29.98
N ILE A 318 -42.81 -17.07 29.29
CA ILE A 318 -44.07 -17.43 29.94
C ILE A 318 -43.85 -18.87 30.40
N ASP A 319 -43.56 -19.00 31.68
CA ASP A 319 -43.52 -20.24 32.42
C ASP A 319 -44.91 -20.88 32.30
N ASP A 320 -45.01 -21.91 31.46
CA ASP A 320 -46.22 -22.67 31.16
C ASP A 320 -46.50 -23.68 32.30
N SER A 321 -46.51 -23.19 33.53
CA SER A 321 -46.74 -23.97 34.75
C SER A 321 -47.91 -23.42 35.54
N GLY A 322 -49.11 -23.52 34.96
CA GLY A 322 -50.32 -23.44 35.79
C GLY A 322 -51.62 -23.10 35.10
N MET A 323 -52.19 -24.05 34.36
CA MET A 323 -53.65 -24.16 34.31
C MET A 323 -54.08 -25.62 34.49
N LYS A 324 -54.88 -25.80 35.54
CA LYS A 324 -55.57 -27.02 35.96
C LYS A 324 -56.66 -27.43 34.96
#